data_AF-A0A7C4DX98-F1
#
_entry.id   AF-A0A7C4DX98-F1
#
_cell.length_a   1.000
_cell.length_b   1.000
_cell.length_c   1.000
_cell.angle_alpha   90.00
_cell.angle_beta   90.00
_cell.angle_gamma   90.00
#
_symmetry.space_group_name_H-M   'P 1'
#
loop_
_entity.id
_entity.type
_entity.pdbx_description
1 polymer ?
#
loop_
_entity_poly.entity_id
_entity_poly.type
_entity_poly.pdbx_seq_one_letter_code
_entity_poly.pdbx_strand_id
1 'polypeptide(L)'
;MQSFAVKVKKNSAELVRQALRRLNLLNTGFVTVKDAISVLLPIVGKPSDQQWQLIKAIDPDASLLVADFQQIARRPKDIIEALKDKLSPSELASLPHSIDIIGDIAVVEVPEELKHHEPLIGNAIL
;
A
#
# COMPACT_ATOMS: atom_id res chain seq x y z
N MET A 1 -8.84 9.86 -4.95
CA MET A 1 -9.52 9.61 -3.66
C MET A 1 -8.93 10.58 -2.65
N GLN A 2 -9.77 11.24 -1.85
CA GLN A 2 -9.31 12.20 -0.86
C GLN A 2 -8.71 11.48 0.35
N SER A 3 -7.50 11.88 0.75
CA SER A 3 -6.86 11.38 1.96
C SER A 3 -6.10 12.51 2.66
N PHE A 4 -5.90 12.36 3.97
CA PHE A 4 -5.03 13.27 4.71
C PHE A 4 -3.60 13.13 4.21
N ALA A 5 -2.89 14.25 4.12
CA ALA A 5 -1.54 14.35 3.64
C ALA A 5 -0.72 15.24 4.57
N VAL A 6 0.53 14.83 4.83
CA VAL A 6 1.54 15.72 5.38
C VAL A 6 2.37 16.26 4.23
N LYS A 7 2.33 17.57 4.02
CA LYS A 7 3.18 18.29 3.08
C LYS A 7 4.47 18.69 3.79
N VAL A 8 5.58 18.27 3.23
CA VAL A 8 6.94 18.48 3.76
C VAL A 8 7.89 18.93 2.66
N LYS A 9 9.02 19.52 3.02
CA LYS A 9 10.09 19.84 2.07
C LYS A 9 10.71 18.55 1.53
N LYS A 10 11.23 18.59 0.31
CA LYS A 10 11.94 17.43 -0.28
C LYS A 10 13.11 16.93 0.58
N ASN A 11 13.84 17.85 1.20
CA ASN A 11 15.06 17.55 1.93
C ASN A 11 14.79 16.75 3.21
N SER A 12 13.61 16.95 3.82
CA SER A 12 13.13 16.27 5.03
C SER A 12 12.20 15.09 4.70
N ALA A 13 11.78 14.92 3.45
CA ALA A 13 10.70 14.02 3.06
C ALA A 13 10.95 12.55 3.46
N GLU A 14 12.15 12.01 3.24
CA GLU A 14 12.43 10.61 3.60
C GLU A 14 12.49 10.41 5.11
N LEU A 15 13.03 11.39 5.87
CA LEU A 15 13.04 11.33 7.33
C LEU A 15 11.62 11.37 7.90
N VAL A 16 10.77 12.26 7.39
CA VAL A 16 9.36 12.31 7.79
C VAL A 16 8.62 11.04 7.37
N ARG A 17 8.90 10.49 6.18
CA ARG A 17 8.32 9.22 5.74
C ARG A 17 8.70 8.08 6.68
N GLN A 18 9.95 7.99 7.11
CA GLN A 18 10.40 6.99 8.09
C GLN A 18 9.71 7.17 9.45
N ALA A 19 9.56 8.41 9.92
CA ALA A 19 8.83 8.70 11.14
C ALA A 19 7.36 8.27 11.03
N LEU A 20 6.67 8.63 9.94
CA LEU A 20 5.28 8.22 9.69
C LEU A 20 5.12 6.70 9.61
N ARG A 21 6.10 5.97 9.05
CA ARG A 21 6.10 4.49 9.06
C ARG A 21 6.24 3.94 10.47
N ARG A 22 7.17 4.46 11.26
CA ARG A 22 7.36 4.03 12.67
C ARG A 22 6.13 4.30 13.53
N LEU A 23 5.42 5.38 13.25
CA LEU A 23 4.17 5.76 13.92
C LEU A 23 2.93 5.01 13.38
N ASN A 24 3.09 4.11 12.41
CA ASN A 24 1.98 3.44 11.69
C ASN A 24 0.94 4.40 11.10
N LEU A 25 1.36 5.63 10.77
CA LEU A 25 0.51 6.68 10.21
C LEU A 25 0.57 6.74 8.68
N LEU A 26 1.63 6.25 8.06
CA LEU A 26 1.81 6.32 6.61
C LEU A 26 0.77 5.43 5.90
N ASN A 27 0.04 6.00 4.95
CA ASN A 27 -0.88 5.24 4.12
C ASN A 27 -0.16 4.70 2.87
N THR A 28 0.21 3.43 2.90
CA THR A 28 0.90 2.75 1.79
C THR A 28 -0.03 2.38 0.62
N GLY A 29 -1.33 2.65 0.72
CA GLY A 29 -2.29 2.42 -0.36
C GLY A 29 -2.34 3.53 -1.40
N PHE A 30 -1.60 4.63 -1.20
CA PHE A 30 -1.60 5.80 -2.07
C PHE A 30 -0.19 6.14 -2.55
N VAL A 31 -0.08 6.61 -3.80
CA VAL A 31 1.20 7.06 -4.37
C VAL A 31 1.59 8.38 -3.72
N THR A 32 2.84 8.52 -3.27
CA THR A 32 3.35 9.79 -2.77
C THR A 32 3.43 10.83 -3.89
N VAL A 33 2.83 12.00 -3.71
CA VAL A 33 2.90 13.08 -4.71
C VAL A 33 4.12 13.94 -4.44
N LYS A 34 4.89 14.27 -5.49
CA LYS A 34 6.13 15.04 -5.39
C LYS A 34 6.04 16.24 -6.32
N ASP A 35 6.23 17.42 -5.76
CA ASP A 35 6.35 18.67 -6.51
C ASP A 35 7.83 19.08 -6.64
N ALA A 36 8.09 20.25 -7.23
CA ALA A 36 9.44 20.79 -7.35
C ALA A 36 10.15 20.91 -5.98
N ILE A 37 9.44 21.43 -4.98
CA ILE A 37 9.99 21.80 -3.66
C ILE A 37 9.44 20.97 -2.49
N SER A 38 8.26 20.35 -2.65
CA SER A 38 7.54 19.66 -1.59
C SER A 38 7.18 18.23 -1.95
N VAL A 39 6.95 17.41 -0.92
CA VAL A 39 6.44 16.05 -1.03
C VAL A 39 5.20 15.94 -0.16
N LEU A 40 4.16 15.32 -0.70
CA LEU A 40 2.88 15.04 -0.05
C LEU A 40 2.85 13.56 0.35
N LEU A 41 2.95 13.31 1.65
CA LEU A 41 2.94 11.98 2.23
C LEU A 41 1.52 11.63 2.68
N PRO A 42 0.86 10.63 2.07
CA PRO A 42 -0.50 10.24 2.46
C PRO A 42 -0.48 9.56 3.84
N ILE A 43 -1.45 9.88 4.70
CA ILE A 43 -1.59 9.31 6.04
C ILE A 43 -2.97 8.71 6.27
N VAL A 44 -3.04 7.68 7.11
CA VAL A 44 -4.28 6.91 7.37
C VAL A 44 -5.30 7.68 8.21
N GLY A 45 -4.88 8.73 8.92
CA GLY A 45 -5.73 9.54 9.77
C GLY A 45 -4.98 10.74 10.34
N LYS A 46 -5.69 11.59 11.09
CA LYS A 46 -5.11 12.77 11.74
C LYS A 46 -4.12 12.34 12.83
N PRO A 47 -2.87 12.85 12.83
CA PRO A 47 -1.90 12.55 13.88
C PRO A 47 -2.35 13.13 15.23
N SER A 48 -2.00 12.48 16.33
CA SER A 48 -2.13 13.04 17.67
C SER A 48 -1.16 14.20 17.89
N ASP A 49 -1.38 15.02 18.92
CA ASP A 49 -0.53 16.18 19.20
C ASP A 49 0.94 15.79 19.40
N GLN A 50 1.20 14.67 20.07
CA GLN A 50 2.56 14.14 20.26
C GLN A 50 3.19 13.69 18.93
N GLN A 51 2.43 12.98 18.09
CA GLN A 51 2.90 12.54 16.78
C GLN A 51 3.18 13.74 15.86
N TRP A 52 2.35 14.78 15.96
CA TRP A 52 2.51 16.00 15.19
C TRP A 52 3.76 16.80 15.61
N GLN A 53 4.05 16.87 16.91
CA GLN A 53 5.29 17.48 17.40
C GLN A 53 6.54 16.76 16.88
N LEU A 54 6.54 15.41 16.82
CA LEU A 54 7.66 14.64 16.26
C LEU A 54 7.88 14.95 14.77
N ILE A 55 6.80 15.08 14.01
CA ILE A 55 6.88 15.44 12.58
C ILE A 55 7.44 16.86 12.43
N LYS A 56 6.94 17.82 13.22
CA LYS A 56 7.42 19.21 13.21
C LYS A 56 8.86 19.37 13.69
N ALA A 57 9.34 18.49 14.56
CA ALA A 57 10.75 18.48 14.97
C ALA A 57 11.69 18.12 13.80
N ILE A 58 11.21 17.32 12.84
CA ILE A 58 11.97 16.95 11.63
C ILE A 58 11.80 18.00 10.53
N ASP A 59 10.58 18.47 10.32
CA ASP A 59 10.27 19.54 9.36
C ASP A 59 9.35 20.59 10.02
N PRO A 60 9.91 21.72 10.48
CA PRO A 60 9.13 22.79 11.10
C PRO A 60 8.04 23.37 10.20
N ASP A 61 8.24 23.31 8.88
CA ASP A 61 7.32 23.81 7.86
C ASP A 61 6.28 22.76 7.42
N ALA A 62 6.23 21.60 8.10
CA ALA A 62 5.25 20.57 7.84
C ALA A 62 3.81 21.10 8.03
N SER A 63 2.96 20.82 7.06
CA SER A 63 1.53 21.16 7.08
C SER A 63 0.65 19.96 6.80
N LEU A 64 -0.49 19.89 7.48
CA LEU A 64 -1.50 18.86 7.28
C LEU A 64 -2.57 19.41 6.33
N LEU A 65 -2.87 18.67 5.28
CA LEU A 65 -3.90 19.03 4.30
C LEU A 65 -4.64 17.78 3.81
N VAL A 66 -5.73 17.98 3.09
CA VAL A 66 -6.44 16.91 2.38
C VAL A 66 -6.09 17.05 0.91
N ALA A 67 -5.61 15.97 0.29
CA ALA A 67 -5.25 15.95 -1.11
C ALA A 67 -5.87 14.74 -1.81
N ASP A 68 -6.03 14.87 -3.12
CA ASP A 68 -6.38 13.76 -3.97
C ASP A 68 -5.14 12.92 -4.28
N PHE A 69 -5.21 11.64 -3.91
CA PHE A 69 -4.19 10.68 -4.26
C PHE A 69 -4.70 9.67 -5.27
N GLN A 70 -3.77 9.25 -6.13
CA GLN A 70 -3.91 8.02 -6.89
C GLN A 70 -3.70 6.85 -5.94
N GLN A 71 -4.70 5.96 -5.87
CA GLN A 71 -4.50 4.69 -5.19
C GLN A 71 -3.42 3.91 -5.93
N ILE A 72 -2.48 3.37 -5.18
CA ILE A 72 -1.68 2.27 -5.69
C ILE A 72 -2.68 1.13 -5.89
N ALA A 73 -2.81 0.64 -7.12
CA ALA A 73 -3.53 -0.60 -7.38
C ALA A 73 -2.93 -1.65 -6.45
N ARG A 74 -3.63 -1.94 -5.36
CA ARG A 74 -3.22 -3.02 -4.46
C ARG A 74 -3.30 -4.27 -5.33
N ARG A 75 -2.15 -4.84 -5.69
CA ARG A 75 -2.11 -6.23 -6.15
C ARG A 75 -2.96 -7.04 -5.16
N PRO A 76 -3.91 -7.84 -5.65
CA PRO A 76 -5.05 -8.29 -4.88
C PRO A 76 -4.59 -8.88 -3.56
N LYS A 77 -5.09 -8.32 -2.46
CA LYS A 77 -4.92 -8.90 -1.13
C LYS A 77 -5.71 -10.19 -0.97
N ASP A 78 -6.64 -10.49 -1.88
CA ASP A 78 -7.44 -11.70 -1.83
C ASP A 78 -7.62 -12.23 -3.26
N ILE A 79 -6.64 -13.00 -3.73
CA ILE A 79 -6.85 -13.90 -4.89
C ILE A 79 -8.12 -14.75 -4.70
N ILE A 80 -8.44 -15.06 -3.44
CA ILE A 80 -9.69 -15.67 -3.00
C ILE A 80 -10.91 -14.86 -3.48
N GLU A 81 -10.92 -13.53 -3.33
CA GLU A 81 -12.05 -12.71 -3.78
C GLU A 81 -12.17 -12.67 -5.31
N ALA A 82 -11.03 -12.63 -6.02
CA ALA A 82 -11.01 -12.66 -7.49
C ALA A 82 -11.48 -14.01 -8.08
N LEU A 83 -11.31 -15.08 -7.30
CA LEU A 83 -11.61 -16.45 -7.72
C LEU A 83 -12.87 -17.04 -7.05
N LYS A 84 -13.52 -16.31 -6.14
CA LYS A 84 -14.69 -16.80 -5.38
C LYS A 84 -15.85 -17.29 -6.25
N ASP A 85 -16.02 -16.66 -7.42
CA ASP A 85 -17.09 -16.97 -8.37
C ASP A 85 -16.64 -17.97 -9.45
N LYS A 86 -15.37 -18.41 -9.42
CA LYS A 86 -14.74 -19.29 -10.43
C LYS A 86 -14.23 -20.61 -9.86
N LEU A 87 -14.04 -20.70 -8.54
CA LEU A 87 -13.57 -21.88 -7.82
C LEU A 87 -14.59 -22.31 -6.77
N SER A 88 -14.67 -23.61 -6.52
CA SER A 88 -15.48 -24.17 -5.43
C SER A 88 -14.91 -23.80 -4.05
N PRO A 89 -15.72 -23.85 -2.98
CA PRO A 89 -15.24 -23.59 -1.61
C PRO A 89 -14.04 -24.46 -1.20
N SER A 90 -13.98 -25.70 -1.66
CA SER A 90 -12.85 -26.61 -1.44
C SER A 90 -11.57 -26.17 -2.15
N GLU A 91 -11.68 -25.66 -3.39
CA GLU A 91 -10.55 -25.17 -4.16
C GLU A 91 -10.05 -23.82 -3.64
N LEU A 92 -10.96 -22.95 -3.19
CA LEU A 92 -10.62 -21.68 -2.55
C LEU A 92 -9.81 -21.88 -1.26
N ALA A 93 -10.12 -22.94 -0.49
CA ALA A 93 -9.37 -23.29 0.72
C ALA A 93 -7.95 -23.78 0.42
N SER A 94 -7.70 -24.30 -0.78
CA SER A 94 -6.39 -24.74 -1.25
C SER A 94 -5.62 -23.64 -1.99
N LEU A 95 -6.16 -22.42 -2.12
CA LEU A 95 -5.46 -21.34 -2.80
C LEU A 95 -4.15 -20.99 -2.07
N PRO A 96 -3.08 -20.66 -2.81
CA PRO A 96 -1.85 -20.21 -2.20
C PRO A 96 -2.07 -18.91 -1.41
N HIS A 97 -1.83 -19.00 -0.10
CA HIS A 97 -1.98 -17.86 0.82
C HIS A 97 -0.80 -16.87 0.74
N SER A 98 0.32 -17.29 0.16
CA SER A 98 1.54 -16.50 0.02
C SER A 98 1.96 -16.39 -1.45
N ILE A 99 2.26 -15.17 -1.88
CA ILE A 99 2.80 -14.85 -3.20
C ILE A 99 4.07 -14.03 -2.98
N ASP A 100 5.18 -14.49 -3.53
CA ASP A 100 6.44 -13.76 -3.48
C ASP A 100 6.57 -12.83 -4.69
N ILE A 101 6.87 -11.56 -4.44
CA ILE A 101 6.98 -10.53 -5.48
C ILE A 101 8.43 -10.05 -5.58
N ILE A 102 9.05 -10.26 -6.74
CA ILE A 102 10.41 -9.82 -7.06
C ILE A 102 10.34 -8.88 -8.26
N GLY A 103 10.40 -7.57 -8.01
CA GLY A 103 10.25 -6.55 -9.05
C GLY A 103 8.88 -6.60 -9.72
N ASP A 104 8.87 -6.84 -11.03
CA ASP A 104 7.69 -7.03 -11.87
C ASP A 104 7.22 -8.50 -11.96
N ILE A 105 7.94 -9.44 -11.35
CA ILE A 105 7.63 -10.87 -11.36
C ILE A 105 6.92 -11.27 -10.06
N ALA A 106 5.85 -12.06 -10.16
CA ALA A 106 5.18 -12.73 -9.04
C ALA A 106 5.41 -14.24 -9.14
N VAL A 107 5.85 -14.86 -8.04
CA VAL A 107 6.08 -16.30 -7.91
C VAL A 107 5.04 -16.85 -6.93
N VAL A 108 4.32 -17.88 -7.37
CA VAL A 108 3.26 -18.52 -6.59
C VAL A 108 3.42 -20.03 -6.67
N GLU A 109 3.33 -20.70 -5.52
CA GLU A 109 3.33 -22.16 -5.45
C GLU A 109 1.88 -22.66 -5.60
N VAL A 110 1.59 -23.40 -6.66
CA VAL A 110 0.23 -23.92 -6.90
C VAL A 110 0.17 -25.38 -6.46
N PRO A 111 -0.72 -25.73 -5.51
CA PRO A 111 -0.91 -27.11 -5.08
C PRO A 111 -1.42 -28.00 -6.23
N GLU A 112 -1.16 -29.30 -6.17
CA GLU A 112 -1.50 -30.22 -7.27
C GLU A 112 -3.00 -30.26 -7.58
N GLU A 113 -3.85 -30.06 -6.57
CA GLU A 113 -5.30 -30.00 -6.70
C GLU A 113 -5.76 -28.80 -7.56
N LEU A 114 -4.92 -27.77 -7.67
CA LEU A 114 -5.19 -26.53 -8.42
C LEU A 114 -4.38 -26.41 -9.71
N LYS A 115 -3.60 -27.43 -10.09
CA LYS A 115 -2.82 -27.42 -11.35
C LYS A 115 -3.67 -27.08 -12.58
N HIS A 116 -4.91 -27.57 -12.63
CA HIS A 116 -5.80 -27.31 -13.76
C HIS A 116 -6.26 -25.85 -13.85
N HIS A 117 -6.13 -25.10 -12.75
CA HIS A 117 -6.50 -23.69 -12.64
C HIS A 117 -5.29 -22.75 -12.69
N GLU A 118 -4.07 -23.26 -12.94
CA GLU A 118 -2.84 -22.45 -13.03
C GLU A 118 -2.98 -21.18 -13.91
N PRO A 119 -3.55 -21.25 -15.14
CA PRO A 119 -3.70 -20.05 -15.97
C PRO A 119 -4.66 -19.03 -15.35
N LEU A 120 -5.71 -19.52 -14.68
CA LEU A 120 -6.73 -18.71 -14.04
C LEU A 120 -6.20 -18.04 -12.77
N ILE A 121 -5.39 -18.75 -11.98
CA ILE A 121 -4.67 -18.24 -10.82
C ILE A 121 -3.64 -17.20 -11.25
N GLY A 122 -2.84 -17.48 -12.29
CA GLY A 122 -1.85 -16.53 -12.82
C GLY A 122 -2.50 -15.23 -13.31
N ASN A 123 -3.61 -15.32 -14.04
CA ASN A 123 -4.37 -14.15 -14.49
C ASN A 123 -5.00 -13.34 -13.35
N ALA A 124 -5.28 -13.98 -12.20
CA ALA A 124 -5.77 -13.27 -11.02
C ALA A 124 -4.68 -12.53 -10.24
N ILE A 125 -3.39 -12.83 -10.51
CA ILE A 125 -2.22 -12.22 -9.84
C ILE A 125 -1.67 -11.02 -10.64
N LEU A 126 -1.82 -11.03 -11.97
CA LEU A 126 -1.42 -9.95 -12.89
C LEU A 126 -2.32 -8.71 -12.74
#